data_AF-A0AAV0EGX5-F1
#
_entry.id   AF-A0AAV0EGX5-F1
#
_cell.length_a   1.000
_cell.length_b   1.000
_cell.length_c   1.000
_cell.angle_alpha   90.00
_cell.angle_beta   90.00
_cell.angle_gamma   90.00
#
_symmetry.space_group_name_H-M   'P 1'
#
loop_
_entity.id
_entity.type
_entity.pdbx_description
1 polymer ?
#
loop_
_entity_poly.entity_id
_entity_poly.type
_entity_poly.pdbx_seq_one_letter_code
_entity_poly.pdbx_strand_id
1 'polypeptide(L)'
;MTIRRLILLLCSSILLSWIPEPLTAAVVTLDSIQIFQTHELFGRGPTVYFQCKGENKTILPDVKIKGILYDFKGEESWQPLTQLLDKKCKRCGFYEEDTIKSDDVFDEWEFCASEFTSADGKYTHFKEKEFNATFRCPECVPLVGVLGGVIAHRYWQKRKRQQDQARFLKLFEEQDDDMDDELGIGPLTNVI
;
A
#
# COMPACT_ATOMS: atom_id res chain seq x y z
N MET A 1 -21.10 -17.98 -33.33
CA MET A 1 -21.40 -16.82 -32.46
C MET A 1 -22.36 -15.91 -33.24
N THR A 2 -23.64 -15.86 -32.90
CA THR A 2 -24.67 -15.16 -33.69
C THR A 2 -24.52 -13.64 -33.59
N ILE A 3 -24.74 -12.90 -34.68
CA ILE A 3 -24.67 -11.42 -34.76
C ILE A 3 -25.39 -10.73 -33.59
N ARG A 4 -26.51 -11.28 -33.14
CA ARG A 4 -27.27 -10.80 -31.98
C ARG A 4 -26.49 -10.82 -30.66
N ARG A 5 -25.61 -11.81 -30.45
CA ARG A 5 -24.70 -11.88 -29.30
C ARG A 5 -23.57 -10.87 -29.42
N LEU A 6 -23.06 -10.64 -30.63
CA LEU A 6 -22.03 -9.64 -30.88
C LEU A 6 -22.57 -8.21 -30.65
N ILE A 7 -23.78 -7.93 -31.12
CA ILE A 7 -24.48 -6.66 -30.88
C ILE A 7 -24.76 -6.45 -29.39
N LEU A 8 -25.25 -7.48 -28.68
CA LEU A 8 -25.47 -7.40 -27.24
C LEU A 8 -24.17 -7.14 -26.47
N LEU A 9 -23.08 -7.81 -26.84
CA LEU A 9 -21.76 -7.59 -26.24
C LEU A 9 -21.27 -6.16 -26.50
N LEU A 10 -21.34 -5.68 -27.75
CA LEU A 10 -20.94 -4.32 -28.12
C LEU A 10 -21.78 -3.25 -27.41
N CYS A 11 -23.11 -3.40 -27.38
CA CYS A 11 -24.01 -2.50 -26.65
C CYS A 11 -23.73 -2.52 -25.14
N SER A 12 -23.44 -3.69 -24.55
CA SER A 12 -23.10 -3.79 -23.13
C SER A 12 -21.79 -3.10 -22.78
N SER A 13 -20.77 -3.18 -23.64
CA SER A 13 -19.49 -2.46 -23.44
C SER A 13 -19.64 -0.93 -23.55
N ILE A 14 -20.52 -0.45 -24.44
CA ILE A 14 -20.79 1.00 -24.57
C ILE A 14 -21.56 1.49 -23.34
N LEU A 15 -22.56 0.74 -22.86
CA LEU A 15 -23.33 1.09 -21.66
C LEU A 15 -22.46 1.12 -20.38
N LEU A 16 -21.51 0.19 -20.24
CA LEU A 16 -20.55 0.18 -19.13
C LEU A 16 -19.59 1.38 -19.15
N SER A 17 -19.27 1.91 -20.34
CA SER A 17 -18.39 3.08 -20.49
C SER A 17 -19.05 4.43 -20.15
N TRP A 18 -20.38 4.45 -19.97
CA TRP A 18 -21.16 5.65 -19.67
C TRP A 18 -21.61 5.74 -18.21
N ILE A 19 -21.21 4.77 -17.38
CA ILE A 19 -21.48 4.84 -15.94
C ILE A 19 -20.46 5.84 -15.36
N PRO A 20 -20.89 7.00 -14.82
CA PRO A 20 -19.98 7.87 -14.10
C PRO A 20 -19.39 7.10 -12.92
N GLU A 21 -18.06 7.20 -12.76
CA GLU A 21 -17.33 6.54 -11.68
C GLU A 21 -17.94 7.00 -10.33
N PRO A 22 -18.36 6.08 -9.46
CA PRO A 22 -18.93 6.47 -8.17
C PRO A 22 -17.89 7.24 -7.39
N LEU A 23 -18.25 8.43 -6.91
CA LEU A 23 -17.37 9.26 -6.08
C LEU A 23 -17.17 8.53 -4.75
N THR A 24 -15.97 8.00 -4.52
CA THR A 24 -15.62 7.34 -3.25
C THR A 24 -14.82 8.31 -2.40
N ALA A 25 -15.35 8.63 -1.22
CA ALA A 25 -14.63 9.43 -0.23
C ALA A 25 -13.71 8.51 0.58
N ALA A 26 -12.41 8.64 0.39
CA ALA A 26 -11.40 7.85 1.09
C ALA A 26 -11.01 8.53 2.40
N VAL A 27 -11.16 7.82 3.52
CA VAL A 27 -10.85 8.35 4.85
C VAL A 27 -9.35 8.31 5.11
N VAL A 28 -8.78 9.44 5.54
CA VAL A 28 -7.36 9.56 5.85
C VAL A 28 -7.13 9.74 7.35
N THR A 29 -6.17 8.99 7.87
CA THR A 29 -5.81 8.93 9.29
C THR A 29 -4.34 9.27 9.49
N LEU A 30 -3.98 9.79 10.67
CA LEU A 30 -2.59 10.00 11.07
C LEU A 30 -2.02 8.72 11.67
N ASP A 31 -1.01 8.14 11.03
CA ASP A 31 -0.36 6.90 11.48
C ASP A 31 0.73 7.21 12.51
N SER A 32 1.63 8.16 12.19
CA SER A 32 2.67 8.62 13.10
C SER A 32 3.08 10.06 12.83
N ILE A 33 3.62 10.75 13.83
CA ILE A 33 4.20 12.09 13.68
C ILE A 33 5.40 12.29 14.62
N GLN A 34 6.39 13.03 14.16
CA GLN A 34 7.51 13.52 14.96
C GLN A 34 7.76 14.98 14.62
N ILE A 35 7.66 15.85 15.63
CA ILE A 35 7.96 17.28 15.51
C ILE A 35 9.42 17.51 15.90
N PHE A 36 10.20 18.20 15.09
CA PHE A 36 11.63 18.46 15.35
C PHE A 36 11.86 19.87 15.93
N GLN A 37 11.07 20.83 15.49
CA GLN A 37 11.14 22.23 15.90
C GLN A 37 9.78 22.72 16.40
N THR A 38 9.79 23.66 17.34
CA THR A 38 8.61 24.35 17.86
C THR A 38 8.94 25.84 17.84
N HIS A 39 7.97 26.66 17.51
CA HIS A 39 8.13 28.11 17.38
C HIS A 39 7.66 28.86 18.65
N GLU A 40 7.15 28.13 19.64
CA GLU A 40 6.79 28.61 20.98
C GLU A 40 7.95 29.32 21.72
N LEU A 41 7.75 30.59 22.05
CA LEU A 41 8.77 31.47 22.64
C LEU A 41 8.93 31.32 24.17
N PHE A 42 7.93 30.80 24.88
CA PHE A 42 7.81 30.96 26.35
C PHE A 42 7.62 29.65 27.14
N GLY A 43 7.98 28.50 26.58
CA GLY A 43 7.99 27.23 27.32
C GLY A 43 6.60 26.64 27.63
N ARG A 44 5.56 27.11 26.93
CA ARG A 44 4.34 26.31 26.75
C ARG A 44 4.65 25.18 25.76
N GLY A 45 4.03 24.02 25.97
CA GLY A 45 4.11 22.95 24.96
C GLY A 45 3.41 23.39 23.67
N PRO A 46 3.88 22.95 22.51
CA PRO A 46 3.27 23.28 21.22
C PRO A 46 1.82 22.81 21.20
N THR A 47 0.92 23.65 20.68
CA THR A 47 -0.44 23.22 20.31
C THR A 47 -0.47 23.00 18.81
N VAL A 48 -0.08 21.80 18.39
CA VAL A 48 -0.03 21.47 16.96
C VAL A 48 -1.43 21.15 16.47
N TYR A 49 -1.80 21.54 15.26
CA TYR A 49 -3.03 21.09 14.63
C TYR A 49 -2.83 20.82 13.13
N PHE A 50 -3.64 19.91 12.61
CA PHE A 50 -3.78 19.66 11.17
C PHE A 50 -4.99 20.42 10.64
N GLN A 51 -4.91 20.95 9.43
CA GLN A 51 -6.07 21.54 8.77
C GLN A 51 -5.96 21.44 7.26
N CYS A 52 -7.10 21.16 6.61
CA CYS A 52 -7.27 21.32 5.17
C CYS A 52 -8.12 22.56 4.88
N LYS A 53 -7.85 23.22 3.75
CA LYS A 53 -8.59 24.41 3.32
C LYS A 53 -10.08 24.10 3.16
N GLY A 54 -10.92 24.85 3.88
CA GLY A 54 -12.37 24.68 3.88
C GLY A 54 -12.89 23.65 4.89
N GLU A 55 -12.01 23.09 5.73
CA GLU A 55 -12.36 22.15 6.80
C GLU A 55 -12.05 22.72 8.18
N ASN A 56 -12.64 22.09 9.20
CA ASN A 56 -12.35 22.41 10.59
C ASN A 56 -10.92 22.00 10.94
N LYS A 57 -10.31 22.75 11.87
CA LYS A 57 -8.99 22.39 12.39
C LYS A 57 -9.07 21.18 13.32
N THR A 58 -7.97 20.46 13.36
CA THR A 58 -7.82 19.16 14.00
C THR A 58 -6.61 19.27 14.96
N ILE A 59 -6.84 19.61 16.24
CA ILE A 59 -5.84 19.92 17.30
C ILE A 59 -5.22 18.70 17.99
N LEU A 60 -3.88 18.50 17.92
CA LEU A 60 -2.91 17.46 18.46
C LEU A 60 -2.65 17.56 19.97
N PRO A 61 -3.56 17.08 20.86
CA PRO A 61 -3.34 17.16 22.29
C PRO A 61 -2.26 16.15 22.72
N ASP A 62 -2.01 15.06 21.99
CA ASP A 62 -0.99 14.07 22.39
C ASP A 62 0.42 14.48 21.96
N VAL A 63 0.53 15.33 20.94
CA VAL A 63 1.80 15.79 20.37
C VAL A 63 2.31 17.01 21.13
N LYS A 64 2.92 16.77 22.29
CA LYS A 64 3.35 17.86 23.22
C LYS A 64 4.86 18.07 23.32
N ILE A 65 5.65 17.10 22.87
CA ILE A 65 7.11 17.08 23.09
C ILE A 65 7.81 16.87 21.76
N LYS A 66 8.71 17.80 21.41
CA LYS A 66 9.58 17.72 20.23
C LYS A 66 10.61 16.59 20.36
N GLY A 67 11.02 16.04 19.23
CA GLY A 67 11.99 14.96 19.13
C GLY A 67 11.42 13.56 19.43
N ILE A 68 10.18 13.45 19.91
CA ILE A 68 9.52 12.17 20.16
C ILE A 68 8.70 11.77 18.94
N LEU A 69 8.84 10.50 18.53
CA LEU A 69 7.97 9.87 17.54
C LEU A 69 6.71 9.37 18.25
N TYR A 70 5.55 9.88 17.84
CA TYR A 70 4.24 9.41 18.25
C TYR A 70 3.71 8.45 17.19
N ASP A 71 3.37 7.23 17.58
CA ASP A 71 2.75 6.20 16.72
C ASP A 71 1.37 5.87 17.31
N PHE A 72 0.33 6.11 16.52
CA PHE A 72 -1.05 6.08 17.00
C PHE A 72 -1.74 4.74 16.76
N LYS A 73 -1.24 3.89 15.85
CA LYS A 73 -1.80 2.55 15.54
C LYS A 73 -3.32 2.50 15.29
N GLY A 74 -3.94 3.62 14.92
CA GLY A 74 -5.38 3.75 14.73
C GLY A 74 -6.20 3.99 16.01
N GLU A 75 -5.56 4.32 17.14
CA GLU A 75 -6.22 4.52 18.44
C GLU A 75 -6.40 5.98 18.86
N GLU A 76 -5.55 6.94 18.42
CA GLU A 76 -5.92 8.31 17.97
C GLU A 76 -4.82 9.39 18.09
N SER A 77 -4.88 10.35 17.17
CA SER A 77 -4.77 11.78 17.53
C SER A 77 -5.82 12.57 16.71
N TRP A 78 -7.08 12.48 17.18
CA TRP A 78 -8.41 12.83 16.60
C TRP A 78 -8.52 12.69 15.09
N GLN A 79 -8.56 11.42 14.73
CA GLN A 79 -8.93 10.93 13.43
C GLN A 79 -10.46 11.02 13.22
N PRO A 80 -10.93 11.09 11.97
CA PRO A 80 -10.13 11.19 10.75
C PRO A 80 -9.57 12.61 10.56
N LEU A 81 -8.39 12.72 9.95
CA LEU A 81 -7.81 14.02 9.66
C LEU A 81 -8.57 14.75 8.54
N THR A 82 -8.95 14.01 7.50
CA THR A 82 -9.71 14.50 6.35
C THR A 82 -10.28 13.33 5.53
N GLN A 83 -11.10 13.64 4.53
CA GLN A 83 -11.58 12.70 3.52
C GLN A 83 -11.15 13.16 2.13
N LEU A 84 -10.46 12.32 1.36
CA LEU A 84 -10.07 12.64 0.00
C LEU A 84 -11.14 12.11 -0.97
N LEU A 85 -11.68 12.99 -1.80
CA LEU A 85 -12.64 12.63 -2.84
C LEU A 85 -11.89 12.32 -4.13
N ASP A 86 -11.89 11.05 -4.52
CA ASP A 86 -11.30 10.57 -5.77
C ASP A 86 -9.83 11.03 -5.96
N LYS A 87 -9.50 11.49 -7.17
CA LYS A 87 -8.19 12.02 -7.58
C LYS A 87 -7.96 13.49 -7.16
N LYS A 88 -8.83 14.07 -6.32
CA LYS A 88 -8.71 15.48 -5.95
C LYS A 88 -7.78 15.63 -4.76
N CYS A 89 -6.81 16.52 -4.93
CA CYS A 89 -5.94 16.97 -3.85
C CYS A 89 -6.64 18.04 -3.01
N LYS A 90 -6.30 18.08 -1.73
CA LYS A 90 -6.62 19.21 -0.85
C LYS A 90 -5.34 19.93 -0.48
N ARG A 91 -5.43 21.23 -0.26
CA ARG A 91 -4.34 21.97 0.37
C ARG A 91 -4.48 21.83 1.88
N CYS A 92 -3.51 21.20 2.52
CA CYS A 92 -3.52 20.91 3.95
C CYS A 92 -2.17 21.25 4.56
N GLY A 93 -2.14 21.40 5.88
CA GLY A 93 -0.91 21.74 6.59
C GLY A 93 -0.93 21.30 8.05
N PHE A 94 0.26 21.33 8.65
CA PHE A 94 0.42 21.35 10.10
C PHE A 94 0.77 22.77 10.53
N TYR A 95 0.20 23.17 11.65
CA TYR A 95 0.29 24.51 12.19
C TYR A 95 0.53 24.44 13.70
N GLU A 96 1.09 25.49 14.26
CA GLU A 96 1.26 25.70 15.69
C GLU A 96 0.36 26.87 16.11
N GLU A 97 -0.62 26.61 16.98
CA GLU A 97 -1.51 27.66 17.48
C GLU A 97 -0.75 28.60 18.40
N ASP A 98 -0.72 29.88 18.05
CA ASP A 98 0.01 30.91 18.77
C ASP A 98 -0.93 31.70 19.68
N THR A 99 -0.52 31.94 20.94
CA THR A 99 -1.38 32.72 21.85
C THR A 99 -1.34 34.24 21.55
N ILE A 100 -0.30 34.72 20.84
CA ILE A 100 0.03 36.16 20.75
C ILE A 100 0.23 36.65 19.30
N LYS A 101 0.58 35.77 18.35
CA LYS A 101 0.80 36.11 16.95
C LYS A 101 -0.12 35.30 16.04
N SER A 102 -0.01 35.51 14.72
CA SER A 102 -0.61 34.60 13.75
C SER A 102 0.04 33.22 13.89
N ASP A 103 -0.78 32.16 13.89
CA ASP A 103 -0.35 30.77 13.95
C ASP A 103 0.82 30.48 13.00
N ASP A 104 1.86 29.84 13.54
CA ASP A 104 3.04 29.47 12.78
C ASP A 104 2.74 28.25 11.90
N VAL A 105 3.28 28.27 10.68
CA VAL A 105 3.05 27.20 9.69
C VAL A 105 4.27 26.29 9.67
N PHE A 106 4.11 25.03 10.10
CA PHE A 106 5.17 24.02 9.95
C PHE A 106 5.39 23.70 8.48
N ASP A 107 4.30 23.35 7.78
CA ASP A 107 4.26 23.26 6.31
C ASP A 107 2.82 23.25 5.82
N GLU A 108 2.62 23.69 4.57
CA GLU A 108 1.35 23.60 3.86
C GLU A 108 1.61 23.07 2.44
N TRP A 109 0.96 21.97 2.06
CA TRP A 109 1.22 21.26 0.82
C TRP A 109 -0.07 20.74 0.16
N GLU A 110 0.07 20.22 -1.07
CA GLU A 110 -1.01 19.52 -1.76
C GLU A 110 -1.05 18.05 -1.34
N PHE A 111 -2.12 17.69 -0.64
CA PHE A 111 -2.36 16.37 -0.09
C PHE A 111 -3.32 15.59 -0.98
N CYS A 112 -2.79 14.58 -1.68
CA CYS A 112 -3.50 13.85 -2.74
C CYS A 112 -3.64 12.36 -2.41
N ALA A 113 -4.74 11.75 -2.86
CA ALA A 113 -4.95 10.31 -2.73
C ALA A 113 -3.92 9.48 -3.54
N SER A 114 -3.38 10.06 -4.62
CA SER A 114 -2.37 9.44 -5.47
C SER A 114 -1.01 9.21 -4.80
N GLU A 115 -0.71 9.91 -3.71
CA GLU A 115 0.57 9.80 -3.00
C GLU A 115 0.66 8.51 -2.16
N PHE A 116 -0.47 7.84 -1.90
CA PHE A 116 -0.56 6.57 -1.18
C PHE A 116 -0.19 5.39 -2.08
N THR A 117 1.08 5.36 -2.50
CA THR A 117 1.62 4.36 -3.43
C THR A 117 2.02 3.05 -2.72
N SER A 118 2.22 3.08 -1.41
CA SER A 118 2.58 1.91 -0.61
C SER A 118 1.43 0.91 -0.55
N ALA A 119 1.75 -0.39 -0.58
CA ALA A 119 0.75 -1.46 -0.60
C ALA A 119 -0.12 -1.53 0.68
N ASP A 120 0.39 -0.98 1.79
CA ASP A 120 -0.32 -0.84 3.07
C ASP A 120 -1.13 0.47 3.18
N GLY A 121 -1.17 1.26 2.10
CA GLY A 121 -1.88 2.53 2.03
C GLY A 121 -1.24 3.60 2.90
N LYS A 122 0.09 3.59 3.06
CA LYS A 122 0.83 4.62 3.79
C LYS A 122 1.51 5.62 2.88
N TYR A 123 1.54 6.86 3.33
CA TYR A 123 2.26 7.98 2.72
C TYR A 123 2.99 8.77 3.80
N THR A 124 4.26 9.08 3.57
CA THR A 124 5.07 9.87 4.50
C THR A 124 5.40 11.23 3.91
N HIS A 125 5.07 12.28 4.64
CA HIS A 125 5.44 13.65 4.33
C HIS A 125 6.51 14.12 5.31
N PHE A 126 7.59 14.68 4.77
CA PHE A 126 8.74 15.13 5.54
C PHE A 126 9.09 16.57 5.17
N LYS A 127 9.22 17.40 6.20
CA LYS A 127 9.72 18.77 6.07
C LYS A 127 11.01 18.91 6.88
N GLU A 128 12.08 19.28 6.19
CA GLU A 128 13.41 19.39 6.81
C GLU A 128 13.35 20.29 8.05
N LYS A 129 13.85 19.79 9.20
CA LYS A 129 13.92 20.46 10.50
C LYS A 129 12.58 20.82 11.16
N GLU A 130 11.44 20.62 10.48
CA GLU A 130 10.12 20.90 11.04
C GLU A 130 9.46 19.62 11.57
N PHE A 131 9.17 18.63 10.70
CA PHE A 131 8.51 17.40 11.11
C PHE A 131 8.67 16.22 10.13
N ASN A 132 8.30 15.03 10.60
CA ASN A 132 8.08 13.82 9.81
C ASN A 132 6.72 13.22 10.19
N ALA A 133 5.81 13.07 9.24
CA ALA A 133 4.48 12.53 9.47
C ALA A 133 4.13 11.44 8.46
N THR A 134 3.55 10.35 8.95
CA THR A 134 3.02 9.26 8.14
C THR A 134 1.51 9.23 8.26
N PHE A 135 0.85 9.16 7.12
CA PHE A 135 -0.60 9.10 6.94
C PHE A 135 -0.99 7.72 6.44
N ARG A 136 -2.23 7.33 6.72
CA ARG A 136 -2.79 6.06 6.25
C ARG A 136 -4.15 6.25 5.60
N CYS A 137 -4.30 5.67 4.42
CA CYS A 137 -5.51 5.63 3.61
C CYS A 137 -5.61 4.26 2.90
N PRO A 138 -6.27 3.26 3.50
CA PRO A 138 -6.41 1.94 2.89
C PRO A 138 -7.20 1.97 1.57
N GLU A 139 -8.16 2.88 1.46
CA GLU A 139 -9.02 3.06 0.28
C GLU A 139 -8.30 3.75 -0.89
N CYS A 140 -7.16 4.41 -0.63
CA CYS A 140 -6.38 5.08 -1.66
C CYS A 140 -5.51 4.10 -2.48
N VAL A 141 -5.39 2.84 -2.05
CA VAL A 141 -4.55 1.83 -2.72
C VAL A 141 -5.25 1.30 -3.98
N PRO A 142 -4.66 1.41 -5.19
CA PRO A 142 -5.27 0.91 -6.41
C PRO A 142 -5.45 -0.62 -6.40
N LEU A 143 -6.70 -1.09 -6.56
CA LEU A 143 -7.04 -2.53 -6.60
C LEU A 143 -6.29 -3.33 -7.69
N VAL A 144 -5.89 -2.66 -8.77
CA VAL A 144 -5.17 -3.27 -9.90
C VAL A 144 -3.80 -3.82 -9.47
N GLY A 145 -3.10 -3.13 -8.57
CA GLY A 145 -1.80 -3.58 -8.07
C GLY A 145 -1.91 -4.87 -7.25
N VAL A 146 -2.95 -4.98 -6.42
CA VAL A 146 -3.20 -6.16 -5.58
C VAL A 146 -3.49 -7.39 -6.42
N LEU A 147 -4.39 -7.28 -7.40
CA LEU A 147 -4.75 -8.42 -8.25
C LEU A 147 -3.57 -8.88 -9.13
N GLY A 148 -2.81 -7.94 -9.69
CA GLY A 148 -1.59 -8.23 -10.46
C GLY A 148 -0.55 -8.98 -9.62
N GLY A 149 -0.29 -8.52 -8.39
CA GLY A 149 0.61 -9.16 -7.45
C GLY A 149 0.18 -10.58 -7.08
N VAL A 150 -1.11 -10.80 -6.79
CA VAL A 150 -1.65 -12.14 -6.48
C VAL A 150 -1.52 -13.09 -7.67
N ILE A 151 -1.82 -12.62 -8.89
CA ILE A 151 -1.67 -13.41 -10.12
C ILE A 151 -0.20 -13.79 -10.33
N ALA A 152 0.72 -12.83 -10.21
CA ALA A 152 2.15 -13.07 -10.36
C ALA A 152 2.68 -14.05 -9.31
N HIS A 153 2.28 -13.89 -8.04
CA HIS A 153 2.64 -14.80 -6.96
C HIS A 153 2.14 -16.23 -7.23
N ARG A 154 0.87 -16.40 -7.60
CA ARG A 154 0.31 -17.71 -7.95
C ARG A 154 1.02 -18.35 -9.14
N TYR A 155 1.39 -17.55 -10.15
CA TYR A 155 2.15 -18.02 -11.30
C TYR A 155 3.55 -18.50 -10.91
N TRP A 156 4.29 -17.70 -10.13
CA TRP A 156 5.61 -18.08 -9.62
C TRP A 156 5.55 -19.33 -8.75
N GLN A 157 4.58 -19.40 -7.82
CA GLN A 157 4.36 -20.57 -6.97
C GLN A 157 4.00 -21.83 -7.78
N LYS A 158 3.30 -21.69 -8.91
CA LYS A 158 3.05 -22.81 -9.83
C LYS A 158 4.32 -23.23 -10.55
N ARG A 159 5.13 -22.28 -11.04
CA ARG A 159 6.40 -22.55 -11.73
C ARG A 159 7.41 -23.23 -10.80
N LYS A 160 7.47 -22.83 -9.53
CA LYS A 160 8.34 -23.46 -8.52
C LYS A 160 7.98 -24.93 -8.31
N ARG A 161 6.69 -25.25 -8.17
CA ARG A 161 6.20 -26.64 -8.09
C ARG A 161 6.59 -27.48 -9.31
N GLN A 162 6.53 -26.90 -10.52
CA GLN A 162 6.94 -27.59 -11.75
C GLN A 162 8.45 -27.87 -11.77
N GLN A 163 9.28 -26.92 -11.30
CA GLN A 163 10.73 -27.14 -11.18
C GLN A 163 11.06 -28.23 -10.16
N ASP A 164 10.38 -28.25 -9.02
CA ASP A 164 10.61 -29.26 -7.99
C ASP A 164 10.16 -30.66 -8.47
N GLN A 165 9.05 -30.77 -9.21
CA GLN A 165 8.63 -32.02 -9.87
C GLN A 165 9.61 -32.48 -10.95
N ALA A 166 10.10 -31.58 -11.81
CA ALA A 166 11.07 -31.92 -12.84
C ALA A 166 12.43 -32.35 -12.25
N ARG A 167 12.86 -31.70 -11.16
CA ARG A 167 14.07 -32.08 -10.42
C ARG A 167 13.94 -33.46 -9.79
N PHE A 168 12.77 -33.79 -9.26
CA PHE A 168 12.49 -35.10 -8.68
C PHE A 168 12.55 -36.20 -9.74
N LEU A 169 11.93 -36.01 -10.91
CA LEU A 169 11.94 -36.99 -12.00
C LEU A 169 13.38 -37.33 -12.47
N LYS A 170 14.25 -36.33 -12.56
CA LYS A 170 15.67 -36.53 -12.91
C LYS A 170 16.43 -37.44 -11.95
N LEU A 171 16.07 -37.43 -10.66
CA LEU A 171 16.73 -38.30 -9.68
C LEU A 171 16.42 -39.79 -9.90
N PHE A 172 15.29 -40.12 -10.52
CA PHE A 172 14.96 -41.50 -10.86
C PHE A 172 15.62 -41.92 -12.17
N GLU A 173 15.67 -41.02 -13.16
CA GLU A 173 16.35 -41.26 -14.43
C GLU A 173 17.86 -41.52 -14.20
N GLU A 174 18.54 -40.67 -13.41
CA GLU A 174 19.95 -40.87 -13.05
C GLU A 174 20.22 -42.18 -12.28
N GLN A 175 19.21 -42.74 -11.60
CA GLN A 175 19.35 -44.00 -10.87
C GLN A 175 19.12 -45.24 -11.76
N ASP A 176 18.33 -45.11 -12.81
CA ASP A 176 18.07 -46.18 -13.77
C ASP A 176 19.20 -46.29 -14.82
N ASP A 177 19.88 -45.19 -15.15
CA ASP A 177 21.01 -45.17 -16.12
C ASP A 177 22.27 -45.92 -15.63
N ASP A 178 22.46 -46.04 -14.31
CA ASP A 178 23.63 -46.69 -13.69
C ASP A 178 23.40 -48.19 -13.36
N MET A 179 22.26 -48.78 -13.75
CA MET A 179 21.90 -50.17 -13.40
C MET A 179 21.78 -51.14 -14.60
N ASP A 180 22.07 -50.68 -15.83
CA ASP A 180 21.96 -51.50 -17.04
C ASP A 180 23.29 -52.09 -17.57
N ASP A 181 24.43 -51.83 -16.90
CA ASP A 181 25.73 -52.43 -17.24
C ASP A 181 26.16 -53.48 -16.19
N GLU A 182 25.55 -54.67 -16.19
CA GLU A 182 26.18 -55.97 -15.81
C GLU A 182 25.12 -57.03 -15.49
N LEU A 183 24.65 -57.77 -16.50
CA LEU A 183 24.13 -59.14 -16.32
C LEU A 183 24.28 -59.94 -17.63
N GLY A 184 25.53 -60.26 -17.95
CA GLY A 184 25.87 -61.27 -18.96
C GLY A 184 25.51 -62.67 -18.46
N ILE A 185 24.30 -63.14 -18.75
CA ILE A 185 23.91 -64.53 -18.52
C ILE A 185 24.22 -65.35 -19.78
N GLY A 186 25.37 -66.01 -19.79
CA GLY A 186 25.71 -67.05 -20.78
C GLY A 186 25.01 -68.39 -20.47
N PRO A 187 24.77 -69.25 -21.47
CA PRO A 187 24.04 -70.51 -21.26
C PRO A 187 24.97 -71.64 -20.76
N LEU A 188 24.64 -72.21 -19.60
CA LEU A 188 25.12 -73.52 -19.10
C LEU A 188 23.88 -74.25 -18.55
N THR A 189 23.63 -75.55 -18.65
CA THR A 189 24.27 -76.74 -19.25
C THR A 189 23.23 -77.87 -19.10
N ASN A 190 23.33 -78.86 -19.98
CA ASN A 190 22.59 -80.12 -19.98
C ASN A 190 22.62 -80.87 -18.63
N VAL A 191 21.49 -81.47 -18.26
CA VAL A 191 21.41 -82.68 -17.41
C VAL A 191 20.29 -83.57 -17.95
N ILE A 192 20.64 -84.62 -18.71
CA ILE A 192 20.09 -86.00 -18.60
C ILE A 192 21.25 -86.94 -18.94
#